data_AF-A0A2M6VKS9-F1
#
_entry.id   AF-A0A2M6VKS9-F1
#
_cell.length_a   1.000
_cell.length_b   1.000
_cell.length_c   1.000
_cell.angle_alpha   90.00
_cell.angle_beta   90.00
_cell.angle_gamma   90.00
#
_symmetry.space_group_name_H-M   'P 1'
#
loop_
_entity.id
_entity.type
_entity.pdbx_description
1 polymer ?
#
loop_
_entity_poly.entity_id
_entity_poly.type
_entity_poly.pdbx_seq_one_letter_code
_entity_poly.pdbx_strand_id
1 'polypeptide(L)'
;MIYGIGTDICDIRRIRASLDKHGERFAQKVLSDNEMHTYRARCERWPERGVRYVATRFSAKEAFSKAIGMGMRMPMTWRLCEVDKLPSGQPVIVLHGVLKDWFEARGLSAHVSVSDESDYATSYVVVEKTADSHP
;
A
#
# COMPACT_ATOMS: atom_id res chain seq x y z
N MET A 1 -9.78 10.43 16.87
CA MET A 1 -10.61 11.17 15.87
C MET A 1 -10.05 10.87 14.49
N ILE A 2 -10.89 10.77 13.44
CA ILE A 2 -10.40 10.54 12.06
C ILE A 2 -9.49 11.70 11.65
N TYR A 3 -8.26 11.38 11.23
CA TYR A 3 -7.29 12.33 10.68
C TYR A 3 -7.54 12.55 9.20
N GLY A 4 -7.82 11.48 8.46
CA GLY A 4 -8.12 11.54 7.04
C GLY A 4 -8.54 10.20 6.46
N ILE A 5 -9.14 10.26 5.27
CA ILE A 5 -9.56 9.09 4.51
C ILE A 5 -8.94 9.13 3.12
N GLY A 6 -8.72 7.95 2.54
CA GLY A 6 -8.23 7.84 1.19
C GLY A 6 -8.79 6.61 0.51
N THR A 7 -9.05 6.73 -0.78
CA THR A 7 -9.46 5.62 -1.63
C THR A 7 -8.77 5.71 -2.97
N ASP A 8 -8.55 4.56 -3.59
CA ASP A 8 -8.00 4.45 -4.93
C ASP A 8 -8.63 3.27 -5.67
N ILE A 9 -8.75 3.41 -6.99
CA ILE A 9 -9.11 2.32 -7.90
C ILE A 9 -8.03 2.23 -8.97
N CYS A 10 -7.47 1.03 -9.12
CA CYS A 10 -6.36 0.74 -10.00
C CYS A 10 -6.81 -0.23 -11.10
N ASP A 11 -6.61 0.17 -12.36
CA ASP A 11 -6.80 -0.71 -13.51
C ASP A 11 -5.63 -1.69 -13.62
N ILE A 12 -5.91 -2.98 -13.41
CA ILE A 12 -4.92 -4.07 -13.40
C ILE A 12 -4.24 -4.20 -14.77
N ARG A 13 -4.92 -3.85 -15.86
CA ARG A 13 -4.36 -3.89 -17.21
C ARG A 13 -3.26 -2.85 -17.39
N ARG A 14 -3.37 -1.69 -16.73
CA ARG A 14 -2.31 -0.65 -16.72
C ARG A 14 -1.08 -1.10 -15.95
N ILE A 15 -1.30 -1.82 -14.85
CA ILE A 15 -0.21 -2.43 -14.07
C ILE A 15 0.48 -3.52 -14.88
N ARG A 16 -0.29 -4.39 -15.55
CA ARG A 16 0.26 -5.39 -16.48
C ARG A 16 1.11 -4.73 -17.56
N ALA A 17 0.57 -3.74 -18.28
CA ALA A 17 1.32 -3.04 -19.32
C ALA A 17 2.63 -2.42 -18.81
N SER A 18 2.64 -1.93 -17.57
CA SER A 18 3.85 -1.40 -16.93
C SER A 18 4.86 -2.49 -16.59
N LEU A 19 4.39 -3.63 -16.09
CA LEU A 19 5.21 -4.82 -15.81
C LEU A 19 5.75 -5.44 -17.10
N ASP A 20 4.96 -5.54 -18.16
CA ASP A 20 5.41 -6.08 -19.45
C ASP A 20 6.49 -5.18 -20.08
N LYS A 21 6.34 -3.86 -19.94
CA LYS A 21 7.28 -2.88 -20.51
C LYS A 21 8.58 -2.75 -19.70
N HIS A 22 8.50 -2.79 -18.37
CA HIS A 22 9.62 -2.45 -17.49
C HIS A 22 10.13 -3.62 -16.65
N GLY A 23 9.46 -4.76 -16.69
CA GLY A 23 9.78 -5.95 -15.91
C GLY A 23 9.75 -5.68 -14.41
N GLU A 24 10.61 -6.41 -13.70
CA GLU A 24 10.71 -6.34 -12.24
C GLU A 24 11.09 -4.94 -11.73
N ARG A 25 11.72 -4.08 -12.55
CA ARG A 25 12.08 -2.71 -12.14
C ARG A 25 10.86 -1.87 -11.74
N PHE A 26 9.72 -2.09 -12.39
CA PHE A 26 8.48 -1.40 -11.99
C PHE A 26 7.99 -1.90 -10.64
N ALA A 27 7.97 -3.22 -10.42
CA ALA A 27 7.61 -3.81 -9.13
C ALA A 27 8.53 -3.31 -8.01
N GLN A 28 9.84 -3.28 -8.22
CA GLN A 28 10.83 -2.78 -7.24
C GLN A 28 10.65 -1.29 -6.88
N LYS A 29 10.07 -0.49 -7.78
CA LYS A 29 9.74 0.92 -7.49
C LYS A 29 8.55 1.03 -6.54
N VAL A 30 7.57 0.14 -6.69
CA VAL A 30 6.31 0.17 -5.94
C VAL A 30 6.41 -0.59 -4.62
N LEU A 31 7.10 -1.73 -4.60
CA LEU A 31 7.09 -2.70 -3.51
C LEU A 31 8.28 -2.51 -2.55
N SER A 32 8.04 -2.74 -1.26
CA SER A 32 9.10 -2.92 -0.26
C SER A 32 9.84 -4.25 -0.48
N ASP A 33 10.92 -4.48 0.25
CA ASP A 33 11.69 -5.74 0.12
C ASP A 33 10.88 -6.97 0.53
N ASN A 34 10.06 -6.87 1.58
CA ASN A 34 9.16 -7.94 2.01
C ASN A 34 8.06 -8.21 0.99
N GLU A 35 7.48 -7.15 0.42
CA GLU A 35 6.47 -7.28 -0.64
C GLU A 35 7.09 -7.88 -1.91
N MET A 36 8.33 -7.54 -2.25
CA MET A 36 9.05 -8.13 -3.37
C MET A 36 9.25 -9.64 -3.20
N HIS A 37 9.54 -10.11 -1.99
CA HIS A 37 9.61 -11.54 -1.70
C HIS A 37 8.26 -12.23 -1.96
N THR A 38 7.17 -11.66 -1.45
CA THR A 38 5.81 -12.19 -1.68
C THR A 38 5.42 -12.15 -3.15
N TYR A 39 5.78 -11.08 -3.86
CA TYR A 39 5.52 -10.90 -5.29
C TYR A 39 6.19 -12.01 -6.11
N ARG A 40 7.47 -12.29 -5.88
CA ARG A 40 8.22 -13.35 -6.59
C ARG A 40 7.58 -14.72 -6.36
N ALA A 41 7.30 -15.07 -5.11
CA ALA A 41 6.63 -16.33 -4.77
C ALA A 41 5.25 -16.48 -5.43
N ARG A 42 4.49 -15.38 -5.56
CA ARG A 42 3.20 -15.39 -6.28
C ARG A 42 3.38 -15.55 -7.78
N CYS A 43 4.37 -14.89 -8.38
CA CYS A 43 4.67 -15.01 -9.80
C CYS A 43 5.04 -16.44 -10.19
N GLU A 44 5.90 -17.09 -9.39
CA GLU A 44 6.31 -18.49 -9.61
C GLU A 44 5.13 -19.44 -9.60
N ARG A 45 4.17 -19.23 -8.68
CA ARG A 45 2.96 -20.05 -8.60
C ARG A 45 1.97 -19.79 -9.73
N TRP A 46 1.73 -18.52 -10.05
CA TRP A 46 0.87 -18.10 -11.16
C TRP A 46 1.15 -16.63 -11.50
N PRO A 47 1.73 -16.32 -12.69
CA PRO A 47 2.14 -14.96 -13.05
C PRO A 47 1.06 -13.89 -12.84
N GLU A 48 -0.21 -14.23 -13.10
CA GLU A 48 -1.34 -13.33 -12.91
C GLU A 48 -1.51 -12.85 -11.47
N ARG A 49 -1.22 -13.71 -10.48
CA ARG A 49 -1.25 -13.33 -9.06
C ARG A 49 -0.19 -12.30 -8.72
N GLY A 50 0.93 -12.30 -9.44
CA GLY A 50 1.96 -11.27 -9.34
C GLY A 50 1.44 -9.91 -9.79
N VAL A 51 0.80 -9.85 -10.96
CA VAL A 51 0.21 -8.62 -11.50
C VAL A 51 -0.84 -8.04 -10.54
N ARG A 52 -1.79 -8.87 -10.10
CA ARG A 52 -2.82 -8.47 -9.12
C ARG A 52 -2.21 -8.03 -7.79
N TYR A 53 -1.14 -8.68 -7.35
CA TYR A 53 -0.44 -8.28 -6.14
C TYR A 53 0.15 -6.88 -6.27
N VAL A 54 0.87 -6.56 -7.35
CA VAL A 54 1.38 -5.21 -7.59
C VAL A 54 0.24 -4.18 -7.66
N ALA A 55 -0.87 -4.51 -8.34
CA ALA A 55 -2.01 -3.61 -8.47
C ALA A 55 -2.66 -3.28 -7.12
N THR A 56 -2.89 -4.29 -6.27
CA THR A 56 -3.44 -4.06 -4.93
C THR A 56 -2.52 -3.22 -4.05
N ARG A 57 -1.20 -3.43 -4.14
CA ARG A 57 -0.21 -2.60 -3.41
C ARG A 57 -0.15 -1.18 -3.92
N PHE A 58 -0.23 -0.99 -5.24
CA PHE A 58 -0.30 0.32 -5.84
C PHE A 58 -1.52 1.09 -5.33
N SER A 59 -2.70 0.49 -5.44
CA SER A 59 -3.98 1.05 -4.97
C SER A 59 -3.94 1.40 -3.47
N ALA A 60 -3.49 0.48 -2.62
CA ALA A 60 -3.45 0.69 -1.18
C ALA A 60 -2.49 1.81 -0.77
N LYS A 61 -1.34 1.94 -1.43
CA LYS A 61 -0.34 2.98 -1.14
C LYS A 61 -0.80 4.37 -1.64
N GLU A 62 -1.49 4.43 -2.78
CA GLU A 62 -2.15 5.66 -3.24
C GLU A 62 -3.25 6.09 -2.25
N ALA A 63 -4.12 5.16 -1.85
CA ALA A 63 -5.15 5.41 -0.85
C ALA A 63 -4.56 5.89 0.48
N PHE A 64 -3.48 5.26 0.96
CA PHE A 64 -2.77 5.71 2.17
C PHE A 64 -2.21 7.12 1.99
N SER A 65 -1.56 7.42 0.87
CA SER A 65 -0.98 8.74 0.58
C SER A 65 -2.02 9.87 0.60
N LYS A 66 -3.25 9.57 0.17
CA LYS A 66 -4.41 10.47 0.21
C LYS A 66 -4.92 10.65 1.64
N ALA A 67 -5.01 9.56 2.40
CA ALA A 67 -5.48 9.58 3.79
C ALA A 67 -4.58 10.40 4.72
N ILE A 68 -3.27 10.45 4.46
CA ILE A 68 -2.32 11.31 5.19
C ILE A 68 -2.16 12.72 4.59
N GLY A 69 -2.85 13.03 3.47
CA GLY A 69 -2.87 14.35 2.85
C GLY A 69 -1.59 14.77 2.11
N MET A 70 -0.68 13.83 1.79
CA MET A 70 0.61 14.15 1.14
C MET A 70 0.65 13.87 -0.37
N GLY A 71 -0.11 12.88 -0.83
CA GLY A 71 0.18 12.23 -2.10
C GLY A 71 1.58 11.58 -2.09
N MET A 72 2.15 11.34 -3.26
CA MET A 72 3.50 10.74 -3.43
C MET A 72 4.61 11.80 -3.29
N ARG A 73 4.68 12.46 -2.13
CA ARG A 73 5.69 13.47 -1.78
C ARG A 73 6.32 13.14 -0.44
N MET A 74 7.62 13.39 -0.30
CA MET A 74 8.36 13.13 0.94
C MET A 74 7.65 13.73 2.17
N PRO A 75 7.58 13.00 3.29
CA PRO A 75 8.19 11.69 3.56
C PRO A 75 7.49 10.48 2.92
N MET A 76 6.32 10.64 2.31
CA MET A 76 5.60 9.54 1.67
C MET A 76 6.29 9.09 0.37
N THR A 77 6.64 7.80 0.33
CA THR A 77 7.13 7.12 -0.88
C THR A 77 6.58 5.71 -0.92
N TRP A 78 6.56 5.12 -2.12
CA TRP A 78 6.08 3.76 -2.34
C TRP A 78 6.71 2.72 -1.41
N ARG A 79 8.03 2.74 -1.24
CA ARG A 79 8.74 1.67 -0.51
C ARG A 79 8.71 1.85 1.01
N LEU A 80 8.46 3.06 1.50
CA LEU A 80 8.32 3.33 2.94
C LEU A 80 6.93 3.01 3.48
N CYS A 81 5.94 2.83 2.60
CA CYS A 81 4.62 2.33 2.95
C CYS A 81 4.51 0.88 2.45
N GLU A 82 4.44 -0.08 3.35
CA GLU A 82 4.28 -1.50 3.05
C GLU A 82 2.87 -1.95 3.43
N VAL A 83 2.28 -2.84 2.61
CA VAL A 83 1.02 -3.50 2.96
C VAL A 83 1.29 -4.97 3.21
N ASP A 84 1.28 -5.33 4.49
CA ASP A 84 1.41 -6.70 4.95
C ASP A 84 0.04 -7.28 5.36
N LYS A 85 0.02 -8.45 5.97
CA LYS A 85 -1.16 -9.10 6.50
C LYS A 85 -0.87 -9.72 7.86
N LEU A 86 -1.85 -9.67 8.75
CA LEU A 86 -1.84 -10.45 9.99
C LEU A 86 -1.99 -11.95 9.68
N PRO A 87 -1.69 -12.85 10.64
CA PRO A 87 -1.95 -14.28 10.50
C PRO A 87 -3.41 -14.62 10.14
N SER A 88 -4.36 -13.77 10.54
CA SER A 88 -5.78 -13.86 10.17
C SER A 88 -6.06 -13.59 8.68
N GLY A 89 -5.10 -13.01 7.96
CA GLY A 89 -5.26 -12.55 6.58
C GLY A 89 -5.68 -11.09 6.45
N GLN A 90 -6.00 -10.39 7.55
CA GLN A 90 -6.35 -8.97 7.53
C GLN A 90 -5.17 -8.12 7.04
N PRO A 91 -5.36 -7.24 6.04
CA PRO A 91 -4.29 -6.37 5.56
C PRO A 91 -3.97 -5.27 6.58
N VAL A 92 -2.69 -4.90 6.68
CA VAL A 92 -2.19 -3.86 7.59
C VAL A 92 -1.16 -2.98 6.90
N ILE A 93 -1.06 -1.71 7.33
CA ILE A 93 -0.01 -0.80 6.88
C ILE A 93 1.19 -0.92 7.83
N VAL A 94 2.36 -1.19 7.26
CA VAL A 94 3.65 -1.16 7.96
C VAL A 94 4.47 -0.01 7.38
N LEU A 95 4.91 0.91 8.22
CA LEU A 95 5.67 2.08 7.81
C LEU A 95 7.14 1.94 8.16
N HIS A 96 7.99 2.51 7.31
CA HIS A 96 9.45 2.45 7.46
C HIS A 96 10.09 3.84 7.42
N GLY A 97 11.29 3.94 8.00
CA GLY A 97 12.16 5.12 7.95
C GLY A 97 11.44 6.44 8.31
N VAL A 98 11.75 7.50 7.57
CA VAL A 98 11.23 8.85 7.85
C VAL A 98 9.70 8.97 7.78
N LEU A 99 9.03 8.09 7.05
CA LEU A 99 7.57 8.06 6.99
C LEU A 99 6.98 7.50 8.29
N LYS A 100 7.60 6.45 8.84
CA LYS A 100 7.25 5.89 10.15
C LYS A 100 7.41 6.94 11.23
N ASP A 101 8.58 7.56 11.31
CA ASP A 101 8.89 8.58 12.32
C ASP A 101 7.91 9.75 12.26
N TRP A 102 7.59 10.22 11.05
CA TRP A 102 6.61 11.29 10.83
C TRP A 102 5.21 10.92 11.30
N PHE A 103 4.80 9.68 11.06
CA PHE A 103 3.46 9.15 11.35
C PHE A 103 3.27 8.90 12.85
N GLU A 104 4.27 8.27 13.49
CA GLU A 104 4.27 7.99 14.94
C GLU A 104 4.36 9.27 15.77
N ALA A 105 5.20 10.25 15.36
CA ALA A 105 5.30 11.54 16.05
C ALA A 105 3.97 12.33 16.06
N ARG A 106 3.01 11.96 15.22
CA ARG A 106 1.66 12.55 15.16
C ARG A 106 0.61 11.72 15.89
N GLY A 107 1.00 10.59 16.49
CA GLY A 107 0.07 9.67 17.18
C GLY A 107 -0.98 9.11 16.23
N LEU A 108 -0.60 8.81 14.99
CA LEU A 108 -1.51 8.30 13.97
C LEU A 108 -1.53 6.77 13.95
N SER A 109 -2.69 6.20 13.59
CA SER A 109 -2.87 4.79 13.24
C SER A 109 -3.64 4.67 11.93
N ALA A 110 -3.40 3.60 11.17
CA ALA A 110 -4.00 3.38 9.86
C ALA A 110 -4.73 2.05 9.80
N HIS A 111 -5.93 2.08 9.21
CA HIS A 111 -6.74 0.94 8.85
C HIS A 111 -6.81 0.85 7.34
N VAL A 112 -6.61 -0.33 6.78
CA VAL A 112 -6.65 -0.55 5.33
C VAL A 112 -7.58 -1.70 4.99
N SER A 113 -8.33 -1.55 3.90
CA SER A 113 -9.08 -2.61 3.25
C SER A 113 -8.71 -2.63 1.78
N VAL A 114 -8.57 -3.83 1.23
CA VAL A 114 -8.15 -4.07 -0.14
C VAL A 114 -9.10 -5.09 -0.76
N SER A 115 -9.55 -4.83 -1.98
CA SER A 115 -10.34 -5.76 -2.78
C SER A 115 -9.84 -5.71 -4.21
N ASP A 116 -9.90 -6.84 -4.92
CA ASP A 116 -9.62 -6.90 -6.35
C ASP A 116 -10.61 -7.84 -7.04
N GLU A 117 -10.84 -7.57 -8.31
CA GLU A 117 -11.50 -8.45 -9.26
C GLU A 117 -10.62 -8.52 -10.53
N SER A 118 -11.13 -9.05 -11.63
CA SER A 118 -10.35 -9.34 -12.83
C SER A 118 -9.68 -8.12 -13.46
N ASP A 119 -10.37 -6.98 -13.49
CA ASP A 119 -9.86 -5.77 -14.15
C ASP A 119 -9.44 -4.66 -13.18
N TYR A 120 -9.93 -4.68 -11.94
CA TYR A 120 -9.74 -3.58 -11.00
C TYR A 120 -9.32 -4.06 -9.63
N ALA A 121 -8.39 -3.32 -9.02
CA ALA A 121 -8.13 -3.37 -7.59
C ALA A 121 -8.62 -2.06 -6.96
N THR A 122 -9.18 -2.12 -5.76
CA THR A 122 -9.63 -0.96 -4.99
C THR A 122 -9.11 -1.04 -3.57
N SER A 123 -8.91 0.12 -2.96
CA SER A 123 -8.49 0.19 -1.56
C SER A 123 -9.12 1.36 -0.84
N TYR A 124 -9.35 1.14 0.45
CA TYR A 124 -9.83 2.16 1.38
C TYR A 124 -8.86 2.23 2.55
N VAL A 125 -8.48 3.44 2.92
CA VAL A 125 -7.65 3.71 4.08
C VAL A 125 -8.34 4.74 4.95
N VAL A 126 -8.38 4.45 6.26
CA VAL A 126 -8.78 5.41 7.29
C VAL A 126 -7.58 5.60 8.21
N VAL A 127 -7.14 6.85 8.35
CA VAL A 127 -6.13 7.22 9.34
C VAL A 127 -6.85 7.93 10.47
N GLU A 128 -6.59 7.50 11.70
CA GLU A 128 -7.08 8.16 12.90
C GLU A 128 -5.92 8.63 13.76
N LYS A 129 -6.19 9.65 14.56
CA LYS A 129 -5.28 10.13 15.61
C LYS A 129 -5.79 9.62 16.95
N THR A 130 -4.91 8.95 17.69
CA THR A 130 -5.17 8.59 19.09
C THR A 130 -5.43 9.89 19.85
N ALA A 131 -6.54 9.98 20.58
CA ALA A 131 -6.80 11.16 21.39
C ALA A 131 -5.65 11.30 22.39
N ASP A 132 -5.10 12.52 22.52
CA ASP A 132 -4.18 12.83 23.61
C ASP A 132 -4.90 12.46 24.91
N SER A 133 -4.45 11.39 25.57
CA SER A 133 -4.82 11.12 26.95
C SER A 133 -4.30 12.29 27.76
N HIS A 134 -5.11 13.34 27.88
CA HIS A 134 -4.88 14.37 28.86
C HIS A 134 -4.97 13.68 30.23
N PRO A 135 -3.91 13.72 31.05
CA PRO A 135 -3.96 13.20 32.41
C PRO A 135 -5.01 13.93 33.26
#